data_AF-A0A9Q4KTT0-F1
#
_entry.id   AF-A0A9Q4KTT0-F1
#
_cell.length_a   1.000
_cell.length_b   1.000
_cell.length_c   1.000
_cell.angle_alpha   90.00
_cell.angle_beta   90.00
_cell.angle_gamma   90.00
#
_symmetry.space_group_name_H-M   'P 1'
#
loop_
_entity.id
_entity.type
_entity.pdbx_description
1 polymer ?
#
loop_
_entity_poly.entity_id
_entity_poly.type
_entity_poly.pdbx_seq_one_letter_code
_entity_poly.pdbx_strand_id
1 'polypeptide(L)' 'MRDTIGGYPYEAKKSGGKTIIKFFHKGENVKHPNAPKMTLELSPEDIKKLSKL' A
#
# COMPACT_ATOMS: atom_id res chain seq x y z
N MET A 1 11.44 9.70 0.01
CA MET A 1 11.44 8.64 -1.01
C MET A 1 10.31 7.68 -0.64
N ARG A 2 9.35 7.37 -1.52
CA ARG A 2 8.29 6.38 -1.22
C ARG A 2 8.90 4.98 -1.39
N ASP A 3 8.67 4.10 -0.44
CA ASP A 3 9.05 2.69 -0.55
C ASP A 3 8.29 2.00 -1.69
N THR A 4 8.85 0.89 -2.18
CA THR A 4 8.26 0.13 -3.29
C THR A 4 8.07 -1.34 -2.95
N ILE A 5 6.89 -1.89 -3.25
CA ILE A 5 6.60 -3.33 -3.18
C ILE A 5 6.27 -3.81 -4.60
N GLY A 6 6.94 -4.86 -5.09
CA GLY A 6 6.82 -5.28 -6.50
C GLY A 6 7.21 -4.17 -7.48
N GLY A 7 8.06 -3.24 -7.03
CA GLY A 7 8.43 -2.01 -7.71
C GLY A 7 7.32 -0.96 -7.83
N TYR A 8 6.16 -1.14 -7.19
CA TYR A 8 5.10 -0.12 -7.13
C TYR A 8 5.28 0.77 -5.90
N PRO A 9 5.25 2.10 -6.04
CA PRO A 9 5.34 3.00 -4.91
C PRO A 9 4.14 2.80 -3.98
N TYR A 10 4.38 2.72 -2.69
CA TYR A 10 3.31 2.59 -1.70
C TYR A 10 3.50 3.52 -0.50
N GLU A 11 2.41 3.74 0.24
CA GLU A 11 2.40 4.43 1.52
C GLU A 11 1.60 3.59 2.52
N ALA A 12 2.23 3.19 3.63
CA ALA A 12 1.57 2.47 4.70
C ALA A 12 1.32 3.39 5.89
N LYS A 13 0.09 3.38 6.41
CA LYS A 13 -0.30 4.10 7.63
C LYS A 13 -1.07 3.19 8.56
N LYS A 14 -0.78 3.27 9.86
CA LYS A 14 -1.59 2.64 10.89
C LYS A 14 -2.67 3.62 11.34
N SER A 15 -3.93 3.21 11.31
CA SER A 15 -5.06 4.00 11.78
C SER A 15 -6.03 3.10 12.52
N GLY A 16 -6.37 3.43 13.78
CA GLY A 16 -7.35 2.69 14.58
C GLY A 16 -7.07 1.19 14.72
N GLY A 17 -5.80 0.77 14.79
CA GLY A 17 -5.41 -0.64 14.89
C GLY A 17 -5.38 -1.40 13.56
N LYS A 18 -5.76 -0.77 12.44
CA LYS A 18 -5.65 -1.32 11.08
C LYS A 18 -4.44 -0.75 10.37
N THR A 19 -3.81 -1.54 9.50
CA THR A 19 -2.74 -1.08 8.61
C THR A 19 -3.31 -0.84 7.22
N ILE A 20 -3.27 0.41 6.78
CA ILE A 20 -3.76 0.84 5.48
C ILE A 20 -2.55 1.03 4.57
N ILE A 21 -2.48 0.26 3.48
CA ILE A 21 -1.42 0.32 2.47
C ILE A 21 -2.02 0.88 1.19
N LYS A 22 -1.58 2.06 0.77
CA LYS A 22 -1.99 2.70 -0.49
C LYS A 22 -0.89 2.51 -1.52
N PHE A 23 -1.21 1.85 -2.63
CA PHE A 23 -0.33 1.71 -3.78
C PHE A 23 -0.62 2.82 -4.78
N PHE A 24 0.44 3.41 -5.31
CA PHE A 24 0.41 4.44 -6.34
C PHE A 24 0.93 3.87 -7.65
N HIS A 25 0.66 4.58 -8.74
CA HIS A 25 1.16 4.20 -10.06
C HIS A 25 2.69 4.38 -10.11
N LYS A 26 3.39 3.44 -10.77
CA LYS A 26 4.79 3.68 -11.20
C LYS A 26 4.75 4.79 -12.25
N GLY A 27 5.44 5.91 -12.02
CA GLY A 27 5.61 6.95 -13.06
C GLY A 27 6.33 6.34 -14.28
N GLU A 28 5.97 6.64 -15.52
CA GLU A 28 6.18 7.95 -16.15
C GLU A 28 5.16 8.19 -17.28
N ASN A 29 3.87 7.86 -17.12
CA ASN A 29 2.83 8.19 -18.14
C ASN A 29 1.38 8.09 -17.62
N VAL A 30 1.15 8.44 -16.35
CA VAL A 30 -0.19 8.45 -15.76
C VAL A 30 -0.62 9.88 -15.51
N LYS A 31 -1.80 10.26 -16.02
CA LYS A 31 -2.38 11.61 -15.84
C LYS A 31 -2.46 12.05 -14.37
N HIS A 32 -2.54 11.08 -13.44
CA HIS A 32 -2.58 11.31 -12.00
C HIS A 32 -1.59 10.39 -11.26
N PRO A 33 -0.30 10.75 -11.17
CA PRO A 33 0.73 9.90 -10.54
C PRO A 33 0.53 9.74 -9.02
N ASN A 34 -0.20 10.67 -8.40
CA ASN A 34 -0.54 10.64 -6.98
C ASN A 34 -1.91 10.02 -6.69
N ALA A 35 -2.65 9.57 -7.71
CA ALA A 35 -3.88 8.82 -7.47
C ALA A 35 -3.54 7.43 -6.91
N PRO A 36 -4.21 7.00 -5.83
CA PRO A 36 -4.04 5.64 -5.34
C PRO A 36 -4.62 4.67 -6.38
N LYS A 37 -3.77 3.77 -6.88
CA LYS A 37 -4.18 2.67 -7.77
C LYS A 37 -4.96 1.61 -7.01
N MET A 38 -4.54 1.34 -5.78
CA MET A 38 -5.12 0.31 -4.93
C MET A 38 -4.93 0.70 -3.47
N THR A 39 -5.94 0.43 -2.63
CA THR A 39 -5.82 0.56 -1.18
C THR A 39 -6.08 -0.81 -0.57
N LEU A 40 -5.19 -1.27 0.29
CA LEU A 40 -5.30 -2.50 1.05
C LEU A 40 -5.48 -2.12 2.52
N GLU A 41 -6.60 -2.52 3.12
CA GLU A 41 -6.85 -2.35 4.54
C GLU A 41 -6.67 -3.69 5.23
N LEU A 42 -5.62 -3.79 6.04
CA LEU A 42 -5.28 -5.01 6.76
C LEU A 42 -5.66 -4.86 8.22
N SER A 43 -6.51 -5.76 8.69
CA SER A 43 -6.75 -5.92 10.12
C SER A 43 -5.58 -6.66 10.77
N PRO A 44 -5.41 -6.59 12.10
CA PRO A 44 -4.37 -7.34 12.80
C PRO A 44 -4.38 -8.84 12.51
N GLU A 45 -5.57 -9.41 12.29
CA GLU A 45 -5.77 -10.82 11.94
C GLU A 45 -5.24 -11.14 10.52
N ASP A 46 -5.42 -10.23 9.56
CA ASP A 46 -4.92 -10.40 8.20
C ASP A 46 -3.40 -10.34 8.16
N ILE A 47 -2.80 -9.42 8.92
CA ILE A 47 -1.35 -9.32 9.08
C ILE A 47 -0.79 -10.62 9.67
N LYS A 48 -1.46 -11.21 10.68
CA LYS A 48 -1.06 -12.51 11.25
C LYS A 48 -1.12 -13.65 10.24
N LYS A 49 -2.07 -13.64 9.30
CA LYS A 49 -2.14 -14.64 8.21
C LYS A 49 -1.01 -14.43 7.20
N LEU A 50 -0.77 -13.19 6.81
CA LEU A 50 0.29 -12.84 5.85
C LEU A 50 1.70 -13.09 6.40
N SER A 51 1.92 -12.90 7.69
CA SER A 51 3.22 -13.17 8.34
C SER A 51 3.56 -14.67 8.45
N LYS A 52 2.61 -15.56 8.13
CA LYS A 52 2.82 -17.02 8.13
C LYS A 52 3.13 -17.57 6.74
N LEU A 53 3.07 -16.74 5.70
CA LEU A 53 3.48 -17.05 4.33
C LEU A 53 4.99 -16.78 4.19
#